data_AF-A0A6I2IU40-F1
#
_entry.id   AF-A0A6I2IU40-F1
#
_cell.length_a   1.000
_cell.length_b   1.000
_cell.length_c   1.000
_cell.angle_alpha   90.00
_cell.angle_beta   90.00
_cell.angle_gamma   90.00
#
_symmetry.space_group_name_H-M   'P 1'
#
loop_
_entity.id
_entity.type
_entity.pdbx_description
1 polymer ?
#
loop_
_entity_poly.entity_id
_entity_poly.type
_entity_poly.pdbx_seq_one_letter_code
_entity_poly.pdbx_strand_id
1 'polypeptide(L)'
;MTILTIYFCGTGSNKFDDSHANYWNGELVSTLATHNSGKEFAEWVIIDGPGSGNLQSDEMWVKSGEYSQLRGQITGEGWKENIQHALHIIKGNFDWQREKLTKENYDQLKKAGVPIQDVEVEGSFWWRKYDYGDRKVTQQQLQQQIIKTYRKGQILPTQINLVGWSRGGISCHMLANAMLEDPLLTTIPVNIFAIDPVPGMGNFQSEKVTLGNNVREYVAFYAKDERSKGFSCVIPQTHRSTVVHIYPMAGRHATLVGNASVNGDKGDKVLYEPGTIVRHLAEACLKRWGVAHVKTLNLTDAKLLELHQGIAANAALYNQMHDYSYLWFTEKDQGERYVSCASTGAPFSSVRGERFSPQAGLASDFLADNSVYDAIK
;
A
#
# COMPACT_ATOMS: atom_id res chain seq x y z
N MET A 1 25.33 -1.90 1.65
CA MET A 1 24.10 -1.98 2.46
C MET A 1 22.98 -1.37 1.63
N THR A 2 21.91 -2.12 1.41
CA THR A 2 20.80 -1.73 0.54
C THR A 2 19.53 -1.68 1.38
N ILE A 3 18.80 -0.57 1.32
CA ILE A 3 17.45 -0.46 1.88
C ILE A 3 16.48 -0.76 0.74
N LEU A 4 15.51 -1.65 0.97
CA LEU A 4 14.46 -1.94 -0.01
C LEU A 4 13.13 -1.42 0.52
N THR A 5 12.45 -0.59 -0.27
CA THR A 5 11.11 -0.07 0.06
C THR A 5 10.05 -0.69 -0.83
N ILE A 6 9.04 -1.33 -0.23
CA ILE A 6 7.96 -2.01 -0.96
C ILE A 6 6.67 -1.24 -0.74
N TYR A 7 6.07 -0.78 -1.82
CA TYR A 7 4.81 -0.03 -1.85
C TYR A 7 3.67 -0.96 -2.27
N PHE A 8 2.64 -1.08 -1.44
CA PHE A 8 1.44 -1.88 -1.73
C PHE A 8 0.23 -0.98 -1.93
N CYS A 9 -0.30 -0.95 -3.16
CA CYS A 9 -1.50 -0.18 -3.45
C CYS A 9 -2.74 -0.75 -2.74
N GLY A 10 -3.71 0.12 -2.49
CA GLY A 10 -5.01 -0.27 -1.93
C GLY A 10 -5.88 -1.01 -2.94
N THR A 11 -7.03 -1.51 -2.48
CA THR A 11 -7.99 -2.21 -3.35
C THR A 11 -8.30 -1.41 -4.61
N GLY A 12 -8.24 -2.05 -5.78
CA GLY A 12 -8.62 -1.40 -7.03
C GLY A 12 -7.64 -0.32 -7.50
N SER A 13 -6.59 -0.04 -6.72
CA SER A 13 -5.54 0.89 -7.06
C SER A 13 -4.29 0.17 -7.59
N ASN A 14 -3.53 0.86 -8.43
CA ASN A 14 -2.40 0.33 -9.16
C ASN A 14 -1.27 1.38 -9.25
N LYS A 15 -0.12 0.97 -9.81
CA LYS A 15 1.07 1.84 -9.89
C LYS A 15 0.89 3.11 -10.72
N PHE A 16 -0.12 3.19 -11.59
CA PHE A 16 -0.38 4.32 -12.48
C PHE A 16 -1.39 5.32 -11.90
N ASP A 17 -1.81 5.15 -10.64
CA ASP A 17 -2.76 6.06 -9.99
C ASP A 17 -2.13 7.36 -9.47
N ASP A 18 -0.84 7.58 -9.70
CA ASP A 18 -0.12 8.82 -9.40
C ASP A 18 -0.67 10.03 -10.17
N SER A 19 -1.42 9.77 -11.24
CA SER A 19 -2.10 10.78 -12.07
C SER A 19 -3.61 10.57 -12.17
N HIS A 20 -4.18 9.63 -11.41
CA HIS A 20 -5.59 9.26 -11.55
C HIS A 20 -6.54 10.39 -11.12
N ALA A 21 -7.52 10.69 -11.97
CA ALA A 21 -8.39 11.86 -11.83
C ALA A 21 -9.27 11.86 -10.56
N ASN A 22 -9.43 10.74 -9.88
CA ASN A 22 -10.17 10.67 -8.61
C ASN A 22 -9.41 11.29 -7.43
N TYR A 23 -8.07 11.40 -7.53
CA TYR A 23 -7.23 11.91 -6.45
C TYR A 23 -6.78 13.35 -6.75
N TRP A 24 -6.73 14.20 -5.73
CA TRP A 24 -6.35 15.61 -5.86
C TRP A 24 -4.96 15.80 -6.45
N ASN A 25 -3.99 14.99 -6.02
CA ASN A 25 -2.61 15.10 -6.43
C ASN A 25 -1.96 13.70 -6.52
N GLY A 26 -2.63 12.79 -7.24
CA GLY A 26 -2.28 11.38 -7.31
C GLY A 26 -2.73 10.58 -6.08
N GLU A 27 -2.90 9.27 -6.24
CA GLU A 27 -3.05 8.36 -5.10
C GLU A 27 -1.71 8.32 -4.34
N LEU A 28 -1.78 8.36 -3.02
CA LEU A 28 -0.61 8.61 -2.20
C LEU A 28 0.48 7.53 -2.34
N VAL A 29 0.14 6.24 -2.29
CA VAL A 29 1.13 5.15 -2.33
C VAL A 29 1.86 5.11 -3.68
N SER A 30 1.12 5.21 -4.78
CA SER A 30 1.66 5.30 -6.14
C SER A 30 2.49 6.57 -6.34
N THR A 31 2.06 7.70 -5.79
CA THR A 31 2.84 8.95 -5.81
C THR A 31 4.16 8.82 -5.06
N LEU A 32 4.17 8.20 -3.88
CA LEU A 32 5.42 7.97 -3.13
C LEU A 32 6.38 7.04 -3.89
N ALA A 33 5.86 6.01 -4.55
CA ALA A 33 6.67 5.09 -5.34
C ALA A 33 7.28 5.76 -6.56
N THR A 34 6.49 6.49 -7.35
CA THR A 34 6.96 7.22 -8.55
C THR A 34 7.95 8.32 -8.22
N HIS A 35 7.88 8.85 -7.00
CA HIS A 35 8.83 9.83 -6.47
C HIS A 35 10.06 9.20 -5.83
N ASN A 36 10.18 7.88 -5.75
CA ASN A 36 11.38 7.24 -5.24
C ASN A 36 12.55 7.40 -6.24
N SER A 37 13.67 7.92 -5.76
CA SER A 37 14.86 8.17 -6.60
C SER A 37 15.75 6.95 -6.81
N GLY A 38 15.52 5.89 -6.04
CA GLY A 38 16.27 4.64 -6.14
C GLY A 38 15.97 3.86 -7.43
N LYS A 39 16.64 2.74 -7.59
CA LYS A 39 16.42 1.82 -8.70
C LYS A 39 15.29 0.85 -8.37
N GLU A 40 14.24 0.86 -9.19
CA GLU A 40 13.15 -0.11 -9.10
C GLU A 40 13.70 -1.54 -9.14
N PHE A 41 13.04 -2.45 -8.42
CA PHE A 41 13.41 -3.84 -8.10
C PHE A 41 14.63 -3.99 -7.17
N ALA A 42 15.61 -3.09 -7.24
CA ALA A 42 16.79 -3.15 -6.37
C ALA A 42 16.58 -2.46 -5.01
N GLU A 43 16.07 -1.24 -5.02
CA GLU A 43 15.93 -0.36 -3.84
C GLU A 43 14.48 -0.02 -3.54
N TRP A 44 13.58 -0.18 -4.51
CA TRP A 44 12.15 -0.11 -4.28
C TRP A 44 11.34 -0.93 -5.28
N VAL A 45 10.09 -1.25 -4.94
CA VAL A 45 9.12 -1.83 -5.88
C VAL A 45 7.71 -1.41 -5.46
N ILE A 46 6.81 -1.26 -6.43
CA ILE A 46 5.39 -1.07 -6.21
C ILE A 46 4.62 -2.30 -6.68
N ILE A 47 3.63 -2.70 -5.89
CA ILE A 47 2.79 -3.87 -6.12
C ILE A 47 1.34 -3.42 -6.12
N ASP A 48 0.67 -3.67 -7.25
CA ASP A 48 -0.75 -3.39 -7.46
C ASP A 48 -1.63 -4.02 -6.38
N GLY A 49 -2.70 -3.31 -6.02
CA GLY A 49 -3.62 -3.76 -5.00
C GLY A 49 -4.55 -4.85 -5.49
N PRO A 50 -5.12 -5.68 -4.58
CA PRO A 50 -6.10 -6.69 -4.96
C PRO A 50 -7.28 -6.08 -5.73
N GLY A 51 -7.69 -6.74 -6.80
CA GLY A 51 -8.84 -6.33 -7.61
C GLY A 51 -8.62 -5.12 -8.52
N SER A 52 -7.38 -4.69 -8.74
CA SER A 52 -6.99 -3.65 -9.73
C SER A 52 -6.97 -4.12 -11.18
N GLY A 53 -7.11 -5.44 -11.41
CA GLY A 53 -6.91 -6.07 -12.72
C GLY A 53 -5.48 -6.57 -12.95
N ASN A 54 -4.57 -6.38 -11.98
CA ASN A 54 -3.18 -6.85 -11.99
C ASN A 54 -2.43 -6.51 -13.30
N LEU A 55 -2.28 -5.21 -13.55
CA LEU A 55 -1.59 -4.69 -14.73
C LEU A 55 -0.09 -5.06 -14.72
N GLN A 56 0.44 -5.43 -13.55
CA GLN A 56 1.79 -5.96 -13.34
C GLN A 56 1.91 -7.50 -13.47
N SER A 57 0.90 -8.20 -13.99
CA SER A 57 0.94 -9.67 -14.12
C SER A 57 2.09 -10.21 -15.00
N ASP A 58 2.68 -9.36 -15.84
CA ASP A 58 3.88 -9.64 -16.63
C ASP A 58 5.19 -9.48 -15.83
N GLU A 59 5.16 -8.67 -14.77
CA GLU A 59 6.29 -8.34 -13.90
C GLU A 59 6.40 -9.27 -12.68
N MET A 60 5.34 -10.02 -12.34
CA MET A 60 5.32 -10.90 -11.16
C MET A 60 6.28 -12.09 -11.27
N TRP A 61 6.88 -12.48 -10.15
CA TRP A 61 7.80 -13.62 -10.02
C TRP A 61 7.07 -14.92 -9.65
N VAL A 62 5.74 -14.87 -9.72
CA VAL A 62 4.82 -15.98 -9.44
C VAL A 62 3.75 -15.99 -10.52
N LYS A 63 3.21 -17.18 -10.81
CA LYS A 63 2.11 -17.31 -11.77
C LYS A 63 0.87 -16.60 -11.23
N SER A 64 0.37 -15.61 -11.94
CA SER A 64 -0.91 -14.95 -11.62
C SER A 64 -2.07 -15.95 -11.70
N GLY A 65 -2.93 -15.98 -10.69
CA GLY A 65 -4.25 -16.61 -10.84
C GLY A 65 -5.15 -15.80 -11.79
N GLU A 66 -6.03 -16.48 -12.53
CA GLU A 66 -7.08 -15.82 -13.32
C GLU A 66 -8.25 -15.46 -12.39
N TYR A 67 -8.26 -14.23 -11.89
CA TYR A 67 -9.33 -13.75 -11.01
C TYR A 67 -10.18 -12.70 -11.72
N SER A 68 -11.51 -12.81 -11.62
CA SER A 68 -12.39 -11.73 -12.06
C SER A 68 -12.23 -10.53 -11.10
N GLN A 69 -12.19 -9.31 -11.65
CA GLN A 69 -11.99 -8.07 -10.88
C GLN A 69 -12.95 -7.95 -9.68
N LEU A 70 -14.23 -8.28 -9.89
CA LEU A 70 -15.27 -8.21 -8.86
C LEU A 70 -15.02 -9.22 -7.71
N ARG A 71 -14.51 -10.42 -8.03
CA ARG A 71 -14.23 -11.47 -7.03
C ARG A 71 -12.97 -11.13 -6.24
N GLY A 72 -11.91 -10.66 -6.89
CA GLY A 72 -10.68 -10.21 -6.23
C GLY A 72 -10.90 -9.04 -5.25
N GLN A 73 -11.80 -8.12 -5.58
CA GLN A 73 -12.20 -7.01 -4.69
C GLN A 73 -13.00 -7.47 -3.46
N ILE A 74 -13.57 -8.67 -3.44
CA ILE A 74 -14.42 -9.16 -2.33
C ILE A 74 -13.69 -10.23 -1.51
N THR A 75 -12.93 -11.13 -2.13
CA THR A 75 -12.36 -12.32 -1.46
C THR A 75 -10.89 -12.19 -1.07
N GLY A 76 -10.17 -11.17 -1.56
CA GLY A 76 -8.72 -11.01 -1.29
C GLY A 76 -7.83 -11.93 -2.15
N GLU A 77 -8.38 -12.53 -3.21
CA GLU A 77 -7.62 -13.25 -4.23
C GLU A 77 -6.53 -12.32 -4.84
N GLY A 78 -5.28 -12.81 -4.92
CA GLY A 78 -4.10 -12.02 -5.33
C GLY A 78 -3.15 -11.64 -4.19
N TRP A 79 -3.59 -11.66 -2.92
CA TRP A 79 -2.71 -11.29 -1.80
C TRP A 79 -1.52 -12.23 -1.65
N LYS A 80 -1.76 -13.55 -1.68
CA LYS A 80 -0.68 -14.52 -1.49
C LYS A 80 0.36 -14.40 -2.59
N GLU A 81 -0.09 -14.19 -3.83
CA GLU A 81 0.75 -13.95 -4.99
C GLU A 81 1.58 -12.68 -4.81
N ASN A 82 0.97 -11.58 -4.34
CA ASN A 82 1.68 -10.33 -4.04
C ASN A 82 2.75 -10.52 -2.95
N ILE A 83 2.44 -11.25 -1.88
CA ILE A 83 3.41 -11.53 -0.80
C ILE A 83 4.56 -12.40 -1.32
N GLN A 84 4.26 -13.46 -2.07
CA GLN A 84 5.30 -14.33 -2.64
C GLN A 84 6.16 -13.56 -3.65
N HIS A 85 5.57 -12.74 -4.50
CA HIS A 85 6.31 -11.86 -5.41
C HIS A 85 7.27 -10.93 -4.65
N ALA A 86 6.80 -10.30 -3.57
CA ALA A 86 7.65 -9.46 -2.73
C ALA A 86 8.80 -10.24 -2.06
N LEU A 87 8.54 -11.44 -1.52
CA LEU A 87 9.58 -12.31 -0.95
C LEU A 87 10.65 -12.68 -1.99
N HIS A 88 10.23 -12.96 -3.21
CA HIS A 88 11.08 -13.23 -4.35
C HIS A 88 11.98 -12.03 -4.71
N ILE A 89 11.44 -10.82 -4.75
CA ILE A 89 12.21 -9.58 -4.97
C ILE A 89 13.18 -9.30 -3.81
N ILE A 90 12.79 -9.56 -2.56
CA ILE A 90 13.68 -9.43 -1.40
C ILE A 90 14.87 -10.39 -1.55
N LYS A 91 14.59 -11.67 -1.86
CA LYS A 91 15.61 -12.71 -2.05
C LYS A 91 16.42 -12.58 -3.33
N GLY A 92 15.98 -11.76 -4.29
CA GLY A 92 16.63 -11.60 -5.59
C GLY A 92 16.66 -12.89 -6.42
N ASN A 93 15.80 -13.86 -6.12
CA ASN A 93 15.57 -15.03 -6.97
C ASN A 93 14.09 -15.30 -7.25
N PHE A 94 13.77 -15.69 -8.50
CA PHE A 94 12.44 -16.12 -8.93
C PHE A 94 12.41 -17.63 -9.12
N ASP A 95 11.27 -18.25 -8.81
CA ASP A 95 11.01 -19.66 -9.09
C ASP A 95 10.06 -19.85 -10.28
N TRP A 96 9.51 -18.75 -10.81
CA TRP A 96 8.66 -18.72 -11.98
C TRP A 96 8.99 -17.53 -12.87
N GLN A 97 8.89 -17.71 -14.18
CA GLN A 97 9.05 -16.67 -15.19
C GLN A 97 8.01 -16.82 -16.29
N ARG A 98 7.61 -15.70 -16.90
CA ARG A 98 6.71 -15.70 -18.05
C ARG A 98 7.50 -15.90 -19.33
N GLU A 99 7.50 -17.12 -19.86
CA GLU A 99 8.26 -17.46 -21.07
C GLU A 99 7.55 -17.04 -22.35
N LYS A 100 6.23 -16.90 -22.35
CA LYS A 100 5.44 -16.53 -23.53
C LYS A 100 5.33 -15.01 -23.72
N LEU A 101 5.33 -14.57 -24.97
CA LEU A 101 5.03 -13.19 -25.35
C LEU A 101 3.54 -12.88 -25.16
N THR A 102 3.25 -11.65 -24.72
CA THR A 102 1.90 -11.08 -24.84
C THR A 102 1.72 -10.51 -26.24
N LYS A 103 0.47 -10.33 -26.67
CA LYS A 103 0.15 -9.67 -27.94
C LYS A 103 0.84 -8.31 -28.05
N GLU A 104 0.78 -7.51 -27.00
CA GLU A 104 1.36 -6.18 -26.99
C GLU A 104 2.89 -6.20 -27.16
N ASN A 105 3.57 -7.08 -26.42
CA ASN A 105 5.02 -7.26 -26.56
C ASN A 105 5.39 -7.77 -27.95
N TYR A 106 4.60 -8.68 -28.52
CA TYR A 106 4.79 -9.17 -29.88
C TYR A 106 4.67 -8.04 -30.91
N ASP A 107 3.61 -7.22 -30.82
CA ASP A 107 3.36 -6.11 -31.73
C ASP A 107 4.47 -5.05 -31.64
N GLN A 108 4.97 -4.76 -30.43
CA GLN A 108 6.11 -3.87 -30.22
C GLN A 108 7.40 -4.40 -30.85
N LEU A 109 7.69 -5.70 -30.67
CA LEU A 109 8.88 -6.34 -31.25
C LEU A 109 8.82 -6.38 -32.79
N LYS A 110 7.65 -6.71 -33.37
CA LYS A 110 7.44 -6.62 -34.83
C LYS A 110 7.65 -5.19 -35.33
N LYS A 111 7.08 -4.19 -34.64
CA LYS A 111 7.23 -2.77 -35.01
C LYS A 111 8.69 -2.29 -34.92
N ALA A 112 9.45 -2.83 -33.98
CA ALA A 112 10.89 -2.55 -33.83
C ALA A 112 11.78 -3.34 -34.82
N GLY A 113 11.21 -4.17 -35.70
CA GLY A 113 11.96 -4.95 -36.68
C GLY A 113 12.74 -6.12 -36.08
N VAL A 114 12.39 -6.56 -34.86
CA VAL A 114 13.05 -7.70 -34.22
C VAL A 114 12.59 -9.01 -34.88
N PRO A 115 13.51 -9.89 -35.32
CA PRO A 115 13.13 -11.17 -35.91
C PRO A 115 12.53 -12.10 -34.84
N ILE A 116 11.20 -12.27 -34.90
CA ILE A 116 10.40 -13.16 -34.06
C ILE A 116 9.48 -14.02 -34.94
N GLN A 117 9.18 -15.24 -34.46
CA GLN A 117 8.27 -16.19 -35.11
C GLN A 117 6.89 -15.55 -35.31
N ASP A 118 6.17 -15.98 -36.35
CA ASP A 118 4.81 -15.49 -36.58
C ASP A 118 3.82 -16.14 -35.61
N VAL A 119 2.72 -15.44 -35.31
CA VAL A 119 1.70 -15.91 -34.36
C VAL A 119 1.12 -17.24 -34.82
N GLU A 120 1.21 -18.25 -33.97
CA GLU A 120 0.51 -19.52 -34.18
C GLU A 120 -0.93 -19.40 -33.68
N VAL A 121 -1.89 -19.78 -34.53
CA VAL A 121 -3.31 -19.73 -34.21
C VAL A 121 -3.86 -21.15 -34.18
N GLU A 122 -4.29 -21.59 -33.01
CA GLU A 122 -4.90 -22.91 -32.81
C GLU A 122 -6.39 -22.78 -32.47
N GLY A 123 -7.21 -23.72 -32.96
CA GLY A 123 -8.61 -23.87 -32.58
C GLY A 123 -9.63 -23.55 -33.69
N SER A 124 -10.92 -23.64 -33.35
CA SER A 124 -12.02 -23.42 -34.30
C SER A 124 -12.45 -21.94 -34.35
N PHE A 125 -13.33 -21.57 -35.28
CA PHE A 125 -13.85 -20.20 -35.39
C PHE A 125 -14.42 -19.65 -34.06
N TRP A 126 -14.98 -20.53 -33.23
CA TRP A 126 -15.59 -20.18 -31.94
C TRP A 126 -14.60 -20.10 -30.78
N TRP A 127 -13.40 -20.66 -30.92
CA TRP A 127 -12.37 -20.72 -29.88
C TRP A 127 -10.99 -20.66 -30.52
N ARG A 128 -10.43 -19.46 -30.65
CA ARG A 128 -9.06 -19.26 -31.14
C ARG A 128 -8.12 -19.00 -29.97
N LYS A 129 -7.03 -19.75 -29.92
CA LYS A 129 -5.88 -19.50 -29.06
C LYS A 129 -4.75 -18.94 -29.92
N TYR A 130 -4.13 -17.86 -29.46
CA TYR A 130 -3.01 -17.22 -30.13
C TYR A 130 -1.74 -17.46 -29.30
N ASP A 131 -0.74 -18.12 -29.89
CA ASP A 131 0.61 -18.23 -29.33
C ASP A 131 1.51 -17.21 -30.04
N TYR A 132 2.00 -16.23 -29.30
CA TYR A 132 2.84 -15.15 -29.80
C TYR A 132 4.34 -15.49 -29.74
N GLY A 133 4.69 -16.75 -29.44
CA GLY A 133 6.06 -17.23 -29.34
C GLY A 133 6.71 -16.97 -27.97
N ASP A 134 7.97 -17.41 -27.86
CA ASP A 134 8.74 -17.36 -26.61
C ASP A 134 9.59 -16.09 -26.48
N ARG A 135 9.79 -15.64 -25.23
CA ARG A 135 10.67 -14.53 -24.85
C ARG A 135 12.12 -15.00 -24.86
N LYS A 136 13.01 -14.23 -25.50
CA LYS A 136 14.47 -14.44 -25.37
C LYS A 136 15.00 -14.05 -23.99
N VAL A 137 14.45 -12.98 -23.41
CA VAL A 137 14.75 -12.52 -22.05
C VAL A 137 13.42 -12.20 -21.38
N THR A 138 13.18 -12.77 -20.21
CA THR A 138 11.96 -12.53 -19.42
C THR A 138 12.10 -11.26 -18.58
N GLN A 139 10.97 -10.67 -18.18
CA GLN A 139 11.00 -9.51 -17.27
C GLN A 139 11.64 -9.87 -15.92
N GLN A 140 11.38 -11.09 -15.44
CA GLN A 140 11.95 -11.64 -14.22
C GLN A 140 13.48 -11.73 -14.29
N GLN A 141 14.02 -12.16 -15.45
CA GLN A 141 15.46 -12.16 -15.68
C GLN A 141 16.06 -10.74 -15.67
N LEU A 142 15.40 -9.77 -16.32
CA LEU A 142 15.84 -8.37 -16.30
C LEU A 142 15.85 -7.80 -14.87
N GLN A 143 14.77 -8.01 -14.13
CA GLN A 143 14.63 -7.57 -12.74
C GLN A 143 15.67 -8.23 -11.83
N GLN A 144 15.95 -9.52 -12.01
CA GLN A 144 17.02 -10.20 -11.27
C GLN A 144 18.40 -9.59 -11.58
N GLN A 145 18.69 -9.23 -12.84
CA GLN A 145 19.96 -8.59 -13.20
C GLN A 145 20.07 -7.18 -12.62
N ILE A 146 18.97 -6.42 -12.59
CA ILE A 146 18.91 -5.12 -11.91
C ILE A 146 19.26 -5.30 -10.42
N ILE A 147 18.63 -6.27 -9.74
CA ILE A 147 18.92 -6.58 -8.33
C ILE A 147 20.41 -6.94 -8.13
N LYS A 148 20.96 -7.86 -8.94
CA LYS A 148 22.36 -8.28 -8.85
C LYS A 148 23.33 -7.10 -9.03
N THR A 149 23.04 -6.25 -10.01
CA THR A 149 23.87 -5.09 -10.36
C THR A 149 23.85 -4.03 -9.26
N TYR A 150 22.66 -3.59 -8.85
CA TYR A 150 22.52 -2.43 -7.97
C TYR A 150 22.67 -2.77 -6.50
N ARG A 151 22.41 -4.01 -6.09
CA ARG A 151 22.71 -4.47 -4.73
C ARG A 151 24.18 -4.92 -4.55
N LYS A 152 25.02 -4.77 -5.60
CA LYS A 152 26.48 -4.96 -5.57
C LYS A 152 26.92 -6.29 -4.95
N GLY A 153 26.23 -7.38 -5.30
CA GLY A 153 26.50 -8.72 -4.77
C GLY A 153 25.95 -9.01 -3.36
N GLN A 154 25.52 -8.00 -2.60
CA GLN A 154 24.77 -8.18 -1.36
C GLN A 154 23.27 -8.29 -1.70
N ILE A 155 22.84 -9.47 -2.14
CA ILE A 155 21.48 -9.67 -2.66
C ILE A 155 20.40 -9.33 -1.62
N LEU A 156 20.58 -9.76 -0.37
CA LEU A 156 19.63 -9.46 0.70
C LEU A 156 19.77 -8.00 1.17
N PRO A 157 18.66 -7.23 1.20
CA PRO A 157 18.64 -5.91 1.83
C PRO A 157 19.02 -5.96 3.31
N THR A 158 19.54 -4.85 3.84
CA THR A 158 19.85 -4.72 5.27
C THR A 158 18.67 -4.19 6.09
N GLN A 159 17.65 -3.66 5.42
CA GLN A 159 16.42 -3.15 6.01
C GLN A 159 15.31 -3.17 4.96
N ILE A 160 14.09 -3.46 5.39
CA ILE A 160 12.88 -3.34 4.56
C ILE A 160 11.99 -2.23 5.12
N ASN A 161 11.54 -1.33 4.24
CA ASN A 161 10.48 -0.38 4.53
C ASN A 161 9.22 -0.81 3.76
N LEU A 162 8.08 -0.88 4.43
CA LEU A 162 6.81 -1.26 3.82
C LEU A 162 5.85 -0.08 3.89
N VAL A 163 5.23 0.26 2.77
CA VAL A 163 4.22 1.32 2.70
C VAL A 163 2.97 0.74 2.09
N GLY A 164 1.81 0.96 2.70
CA GLY A 164 0.58 0.43 2.11
C GLY A 164 -0.69 1.07 2.62
N TRP A 165 -1.67 1.17 1.73
CA TRP A 165 -3.01 1.69 2.03
C TRP A 165 -4.05 0.57 1.97
N SER A 166 -5.06 0.59 2.83
CA SER A 166 -6.18 -0.35 2.76
C SER A 166 -5.71 -1.81 2.87
N ARG A 167 -6.12 -2.67 1.93
CA ARG A 167 -5.61 -4.02 1.78
C ARG A 167 -4.11 -4.09 1.48
N GLY A 168 -3.51 -3.04 0.92
CA GLY A 168 -2.06 -2.91 0.79
C GLY A 168 -1.37 -2.73 2.13
N GLY A 169 -1.97 -1.98 3.07
CA GLY A 169 -1.48 -1.90 4.45
C GLY A 169 -1.52 -3.26 5.17
N ILE A 170 -2.55 -4.06 4.89
CA ILE A 170 -2.61 -5.46 5.36
C ILE A 170 -1.55 -6.34 4.69
N SER A 171 -1.25 -6.10 3.40
CA SER A 171 -0.12 -6.78 2.73
C SER A 171 1.22 -6.47 3.40
N CYS A 172 1.41 -5.26 3.95
CA CYS A 172 2.58 -4.98 4.77
C CYS A 172 2.67 -5.90 6.00
N HIS A 173 1.55 -6.12 6.70
CA HIS A 173 1.51 -7.03 7.85
C HIS A 173 1.85 -8.47 7.43
N MET A 174 1.20 -8.95 6.37
CA MET A 174 1.40 -10.30 5.85
C MET A 174 2.85 -10.53 5.41
N LEU A 175 3.46 -9.56 4.72
CA LEU A 175 4.86 -9.67 4.29
C LEU A 175 5.82 -9.68 5.48
N ALA A 176 5.61 -8.80 6.47
CA ALA A 176 6.47 -8.76 7.65
C ALA A 176 6.44 -10.09 8.42
N ASN A 177 5.26 -10.71 8.55
CA ASN A 177 5.14 -12.03 9.18
C ASN A 177 5.76 -13.14 8.31
N ALA A 178 5.53 -13.12 7.00
CA ALA A 178 6.15 -14.10 6.09
C ALA A 178 7.68 -14.01 6.07
N MET A 179 8.25 -12.80 6.21
CA MET A 179 9.70 -12.62 6.38
C MET A 179 10.22 -13.20 7.70
N LEU A 180 9.42 -13.15 8.77
CA LEU A 180 9.78 -13.73 10.06
C LEU A 180 9.73 -15.27 10.03
N GLU A 181 8.92 -15.84 9.15
CA GLU A 181 8.84 -17.28 8.91
C GLU A 181 9.93 -17.80 7.95
N ASP A 182 10.49 -16.94 7.07
CA ASP A 182 11.55 -17.31 6.12
C ASP A 182 12.94 -17.25 6.80
N PRO A 183 13.66 -18.40 6.94
CA PRO A 183 14.96 -18.45 7.62
C PRO A 183 16.00 -17.46 7.10
N LEU A 184 15.94 -17.10 5.81
CA LEU A 184 16.88 -16.16 5.20
C LEU A 184 16.58 -14.69 5.56
N LEU A 185 15.35 -14.39 5.98
CA LEU A 185 14.85 -13.03 6.14
C LEU A 185 14.57 -12.65 7.60
N THR A 186 14.53 -13.61 8.51
CA THR A 186 14.21 -13.42 9.94
C THR A 186 15.02 -12.32 10.66
N THR A 187 16.25 -12.06 10.20
CA THR A 187 17.17 -11.07 10.80
C THR A 187 17.04 -9.68 10.21
N ILE A 188 16.32 -9.51 9.09
CA ILE A 188 16.18 -8.23 8.40
C ILE A 188 15.12 -7.39 9.12
N PRO A 189 15.46 -6.20 9.64
CA PRO A 189 14.50 -5.33 10.30
C PRO A 189 13.50 -4.75 9.30
N VAL A 190 12.25 -4.61 9.77
CA VAL A 190 11.13 -4.07 8.99
C VAL A 190 10.58 -2.80 9.64
N ASN A 191 10.35 -1.76 8.84
CA ASN A 191 9.55 -0.59 9.24
C ASN A 191 8.27 -0.55 8.39
N ILE A 192 7.14 -0.15 8.96
CA ILE A 192 5.85 -0.13 8.27
C ILE A 192 5.21 1.25 8.39
N PHE A 193 4.86 1.85 7.26
CA PHE A 193 3.97 3.02 7.16
C PHE A 193 2.63 2.59 6.55
N ALA A 194 1.61 2.44 7.39
CA ALA A 194 0.29 1.97 6.98
C ALA A 194 -0.73 3.11 6.93
N ILE A 195 -1.59 3.11 5.92
CA ILE A 195 -2.67 4.08 5.78
C ILE A 195 -3.97 3.30 5.79
N ASP A 196 -4.72 3.46 6.88
CA ASP A 196 -6.02 2.84 7.09
C ASP A 196 -6.08 1.35 6.69
N PRO A 197 -5.26 0.48 7.32
CA PRO A 197 -5.14 -0.93 6.91
C PRO A 197 -6.45 -1.67 7.15
N VAL A 198 -7.12 -2.10 6.07
CA VAL A 198 -8.44 -2.75 6.11
C VAL A 198 -8.36 -4.11 5.42
N PRO A 199 -8.63 -5.23 6.13
CA PRO A 199 -8.56 -6.55 5.53
C PRO A 199 -9.83 -6.93 4.76
N GLY A 200 -10.94 -6.25 5.02
CA GLY A 200 -12.27 -6.61 4.56
C GLY A 200 -12.93 -7.64 5.47
N MET A 201 -14.23 -7.87 5.24
CA MET A 201 -15.05 -8.73 6.09
C MET A 201 -14.49 -10.16 6.15
N GLY A 202 -14.37 -10.73 7.35
CA GLY A 202 -13.93 -12.12 7.57
C GLY A 202 -12.43 -12.39 7.40
N ASN A 203 -11.59 -11.36 7.23
CA ASN A 203 -10.17 -11.50 6.92
C ASN A 203 -9.23 -11.13 8.10
N PHE A 204 -9.57 -11.54 9.33
CA PHE A 204 -8.82 -11.21 10.54
C PHE A 204 -7.90 -12.36 11.02
N GLN A 205 -7.31 -13.10 10.09
CA GLN A 205 -6.34 -14.15 10.40
C GLN A 205 -5.05 -13.56 11.00
N SER A 206 -4.33 -14.35 11.80
CA SER A 206 -3.19 -13.89 12.61
C SER A 206 -2.16 -13.09 11.80
N GLU A 207 -1.83 -13.55 10.59
CA GLU A 207 -0.84 -12.94 9.71
C GLU A 207 -1.23 -11.53 9.23
N LYS A 208 -2.50 -11.14 9.36
CA LYS A 208 -3.04 -9.83 8.98
C LYS A 208 -3.20 -8.89 10.18
N VAL A 209 -3.25 -9.41 11.40
CA VAL A 209 -3.64 -8.67 12.61
C VAL A 209 -2.60 -8.68 13.73
N THR A 210 -1.47 -9.36 13.50
CA THR A 210 -0.34 -9.40 14.42
C THR A 210 0.94 -9.00 13.70
N LEU A 211 1.93 -8.50 14.45
CA LEU A 211 3.27 -8.19 13.94
C LEU A 211 4.32 -8.73 14.89
N GLY A 212 5.27 -9.48 14.33
CA GLY A 212 6.38 -10.09 15.05
C GLY A 212 7.50 -9.13 15.45
N ASN A 213 8.58 -9.68 16.01
CA ASN A 213 9.69 -8.93 16.59
C ASN A 213 10.69 -8.35 15.55
N ASN A 214 10.58 -8.75 14.29
CA ASN A 214 11.34 -8.16 13.18
C ASN A 214 10.87 -6.75 12.81
N VAL A 215 9.63 -6.39 13.15
CA VAL A 215 9.11 -5.03 12.98
C VAL A 215 9.71 -4.11 14.05
N ARG A 216 10.45 -3.09 13.63
CA ARG A 216 11.10 -2.11 14.51
C ARG A 216 10.20 -0.93 14.78
N GLU A 217 9.54 -0.45 13.74
CA GLU A 217 8.67 0.72 13.82
C GLU A 217 7.40 0.53 12.98
N TYR A 218 6.27 0.89 13.57
CA TYR A 218 4.97 0.89 12.92
C TYR A 218 4.36 2.29 13.05
N VAL A 219 4.21 2.97 11.91
CA VAL A 219 3.56 4.28 11.80
C VAL A 219 2.28 4.09 11.02
N ALA A 220 1.14 4.55 11.56
CA ALA A 220 -0.12 4.43 10.86
C ALA A 220 -1.08 5.60 11.05
N PHE A 221 -1.80 5.92 9.98
CA PHE A 221 -2.87 6.93 9.96
C PHE A 221 -4.21 6.25 9.73
N TYR A 222 -5.22 6.63 10.52
CA TYR A 222 -6.53 5.99 10.50
C TYR A 222 -7.63 7.01 10.24
N ALA A 223 -8.53 6.68 9.32
CA ALA A 223 -9.62 7.56 8.90
C ALA A 223 -10.72 7.66 9.98
N LYS A 224 -10.85 8.81 10.64
CA LYS A 224 -11.78 8.99 11.76
C LYS A 224 -13.25 8.94 11.32
N ASP A 225 -13.55 9.39 10.10
CA ASP A 225 -14.91 9.65 9.63
C ASP A 225 -15.46 8.52 8.73
N GLU A 226 -14.72 7.42 8.58
CA GLU A 226 -15.18 6.23 7.87
C GLU A 226 -16.24 5.46 8.67
N ARG A 227 -17.32 5.05 8.00
CA ARG A 227 -18.42 4.26 8.60
C ARG A 227 -18.87 3.10 7.73
N SER A 228 -18.24 2.81 6.59
CA SER A 228 -18.67 1.71 5.72
C SER A 228 -18.56 0.37 6.44
N LYS A 229 -19.63 -0.41 6.43
CA LYS A 229 -19.61 -1.78 6.96
C LYS A 229 -18.57 -2.61 6.21
N GLY A 230 -17.73 -3.34 6.95
CA GLY A 230 -16.62 -4.11 6.38
C GLY A 230 -15.33 -3.32 6.17
N PHE A 231 -15.29 -2.03 6.54
CA PHE A 231 -14.09 -1.19 6.54
C PHE A 231 -13.49 -1.00 7.94
N SER A 232 -13.66 -1.98 8.82
CA SER A 232 -12.98 -1.99 10.11
C SER A 232 -11.46 -2.08 9.89
N CYS A 233 -10.75 -1.02 10.24
CA CYS A 233 -9.29 -0.98 10.13
C CYS A 233 -8.64 -1.77 11.27
N VAL A 234 -7.47 -2.32 11.00
CA VAL A 234 -6.71 -3.16 11.93
C VAL A 234 -5.62 -2.33 12.60
N ILE A 235 -5.69 -2.26 13.93
CA ILE A 235 -4.58 -1.89 14.79
C ILE A 235 -3.93 -3.21 15.23
N PRO A 236 -2.73 -3.56 14.70
CA PRO A 236 -2.18 -4.88 14.91
C PRO A 236 -1.67 -5.06 16.35
N GLN A 237 -1.76 -6.28 16.87
CA GLN A 237 -1.02 -6.65 18.06
C GLN A 237 0.47 -6.75 17.71
N THR A 238 1.29 -5.90 18.31
CA THR A 238 2.73 -5.82 18.02
C THR A 238 3.57 -6.48 19.11
N HIS A 239 4.72 -7.03 18.73
CA HIS A 239 5.74 -7.42 19.69
C HIS A 239 6.22 -6.21 20.51
N ARG A 240 6.49 -6.39 21.81
CA ARG A 240 6.82 -5.31 22.78
C ARG A 240 7.97 -4.39 22.34
N SER A 241 8.93 -4.91 21.59
CA SER A 241 10.07 -4.15 21.07
C SER A 241 9.72 -3.20 19.91
N THR A 242 8.55 -3.34 19.29
CA THR A 242 8.12 -2.48 18.19
C THR A 242 7.79 -1.10 18.74
N VAL A 243 8.28 -0.04 18.12
CA VAL A 243 7.81 1.33 18.40
C VAL A 243 6.54 1.58 17.57
N VAL A 244 5.47 2.07 18.19
CA VAL A 244 4.16 2.18 17.54
C VAL A 244 3.64 3.60 17.60
N HIS A 245 3.45 4.20 16.44
CA HIS A 245 2.88 5.53 16.23
C HIS A 245 1.57 5.41 15.48
N ILE A 246 0.46 5.81 16.11
CA ILE A 246 -0.86 5.79 15.46
C ILE A 246 -1.51 7.15 15.58
N TYR A 247 -2.08 7.60 14.47
CA TYR A 247 -2.64 8.94 14.36
C TYR A 247 -4.05 8.87 13.78
N PRO A 248 -5.04 9.52 14.42
CA PRO A 248 -6.31 9.75 13.77
C PRO A 248 -6.15 10.84 12.70
N MET A 249 -6.94 10.76 11.64
CA MET A 249 -6.99 11.78 10.59
C MET A 249 -8.43 11.96 10.12
N ALA A 250 -8.84 13.22 9.92
CA ALA A 250 -10.17 13.52 9.41
C ALA A 250 -10.36 12.98 7.98
N GLY A 251 -11.58 12.58 7.66
CA GLY A 251 -11.95 12.01 6.37
C GLY A 251 -12.26 10.51 6.41
N ARG A 252 -12.65 10.02 5.23
CA ARG A 252 -12.95 8.61 4.97
C ARG A 252 -11.74 7.87 4.44
N HIS A 253 -11.91 6.57 4.21
CA HIS A 253 -10.86 5.63 3.82
C HIS A 253 -9.94 6.15 2.70
N ALA A 254 -10.51 6.69 1.61
CA ALA A 254 -9.74 7.20 0.48
C ALA A 254 -9.28 8.67 0.64
N THR A 255 -9.86 9.42 1.58
CA THR A 255 -9.48 10.83 1.83
C THR A 255 -8.02 10.93 2.27
N LEU A 256 -7.56 9.97 3.08
CA LEU A 256 -6.18 9.90 3.57
C LEU A 256 -5.15 9.67 2.45
N VAL A 257 -5.56 9.15 1.29
CA VAL A 257 -4.68 8.92 0.13
C VAL A 257 -4.96 9.87 -1.04
N GLY A 258 -5.64 10.98 -0.78
CA GLY A 258 -5.79 12.07 -1.74
C GLY A 258 -7.17 12.17 -2.41
N ASN A 259 -8.15 11.35 -2.04
CA ASN A 259 -9.52 11.56 -2.49
C ASN A 259 -10.19 12.70 -1.72
N ALA A 260 -10.07 13.90 -2.26
CA ALA A 260 -10.53 15.14 -1.64
C ALA A 260 -12.03 15.42 -1.82
N SER A 261 -12.83 14.44 -2.27
CA SER A 261 -14.26 14.67 -2.49
C SER A 261 -15.02 14.87 -1.17
N VAL A 262 -16.12 15.62 -1.22
CA VAL A 262 -16.97 15.90 -0.03
C VAL A 262 -17.47 14.62 0.64
N ASN A 263 -17.73 13.57 -0.15
CA ASN A 263 -18.14 12.26 0.37
C ASN A 263 -16.96 11.28 0.55
N GLY A 264 -15.73 11.66 0.22
CA GLY A 264 -14.53 10.82 0.30
C GLY A 264 -14.47 9.66 -0.71
N ASP A 265 -15.25 9.69 -1.80
CA ASP A 265 -15.27 8.68 -2.86
C ASP A 265 -15.17 9.26 -4.28
N LYS A 266 -15.99 10.27 -4.61
CA LYS A 266 -16.03 10.88 -5.94
C LYS A 266 -16.70 12.25 -5.93
N GLY A 267 -16.31 13.11 -6.86
CA GLY A 267 -16.89 14.44 -7.05
C GLY A 267 -15.87 15.56 -6.84
N ASP A 268 -16.38 16.75 -6.52
CA ASP A 268 -15.57 17.96 -6.38
C ASP A 268 -14.55 17.85 -5.26
N LYS A 269 -13.31 18.24 -5.56
CA LYS A 269 -12.14 18.03 -4.72
C LYS A 269 -11.94 19.21 -3.76
N VAL A 270 -12.68 19.21 -2.67
CA VAL A 270 -12.73 20.33 -1.71
C VAL A 270 -11.90 20.05 -0.45
N LEU A 271 -11.77 18.79 -0.04
CA LEU A 271 -11.20 18.36 1.25
C LEU A 271 -9.82 17.71 1.08
N TYR A 272 -8.85 18.46 0.55
CA TYR A 272 -7.54 17.94 0.16
C TYR A 272 -6.52 17.88 1.32
N GLU A 273 -6.83 18.49 2.45
CA GLU A 273 -5.92 18.67 3.58
C GLU A 273 -5.47 17.33 4.18
N PRO A 274 -6.35 16.35 4.48
CA PRO A 274 -5.92 15.10 5.10
C PRO A 274 -4.90 14.32 4.27
N GLY A 275 -5.16 14.13 2.98
CA GLY A 275 -4.22 13.44 2.08
C GLY A 275 -2.89 14.19 1.92
N THR A 276 -2.92 15.53 1.95
CA THR A 276 -1.71 16.35 1.88
C THR A 276 -0.85 16.20 3.14
N ILE A 277 -1.47 16.20 4.31
CA ILE A 277 -0.79 16.01 5.61
C ILE A 277 -0.18 14.61 5.68
N VAL A 278 -0.97 13.56 5.38
CA VAL A 278 -0.49 12.17 5.43
C VAL A 278 0.68 11.97 4.45
N ARG A 279 0.60 12.55 3.24
CA ARG A 279 1.71 12.50 2.27
C ARG A 279 2.97 13.16 2.82
N HIS A 280 2.87 14.36 3.37
CA HIS A 280 4.02 15.06 3.94
C HIS A 280 4.69 14.26 5.06
N LEU A 281 3.90 13.69 5.97
CA LEU A 281 4.40 12.88 7.09
C LEU A 281 4.97 11.54 6.62
N ALA A 282 4.41 10.94 5.56
CA ALA A 282 4.98 9.76 4.92
C ALA A 282 6.36 10.07 4.30
N GLU A 283 6.49 11.18 3.58
CA GLU A 283 7.76 11.62 3.00
C GLU A 283 8.83 11.88 4.08
N ALA A 284 8.47 12.56 5.18
CA ALA A 284 9.38 12.78 6.31
C ALA A 284 9.81 11.47 6.98
N CYS A 285 8.86 10.58 7.25
CA CYS A 285 9.11 9.30 7.89
C CYS A 285 9.99 8.40 7.02
N LEU A 286 9.69 8.29 5.72
CA LEU A 286 10.49 7.49 4.79
C LEU A 286 11.91 8.05 4.62
N LYS A 287 12.08 9.38 4.62
CA LYS A 287 13.39 10.02 4.64
C LYS A 287 14.20 9.61 5.88
N ARG A 288 13.59 9.62 7.07
CA ARG A 288 14.21 9.14 8.31
C ARG A 288 14.59 7.65 8.23
N TRP A 289 13.81 6.84 7.53
CA TRP A 289 14.12 5.44 7.25
C TRP A 289 15.11 5.21 6.10
N GLY A 290 15.74 6.27 5.58
CA GLY A 290 16.80 6.19 4.57
C GLY A 290 16.30 6.11 3.13
N VAL A 291 15.03 6.41 2.86
CA VAL A 291 14.50 6.48 1.49
C VAL A 291 14.76 7.87 0.92
N ALA A 292 15.24 7.91 -0.32
CA ALA A 292 15.44 9.15 -1.05
C ALA A 292 14.30 9.38 -2.04
N HIS A 293 13.49 10.42 -1.80
CA HIS A 293 12.44 10.87 -2.70
C HIS A 293 12.83 12.13 -3.48
N VAL A 294 12.33 12.24 -4.70
CA VAL A 294 12.24 13.48 -5.47
C VAL A 294 10.84 14.08 -5.30
N LYS A 295 10.66 15.39 -5.53
CA LYS A 295 9.34 16.06 -5.54
C LYS A 295 8.53 15.91 -4.23
N THR A 296 9.21 16.00 -3.08
CA THR A 296 8.56 16.06 -1.77
C THR A 296 7.83 17.38 -1.55
N LEU A 297 6.78 17.37 -0.73
CA LEU A 297 5.99 18.55 -0.37
C LEU A 297 6.79 19.55 0.48
N ASN A 298 7.67 19.05 1.36
CA ASN A 298 8.51 19.85 2.26
C ASN A 298 7.71 20.94 3.00
N LEU A 299 6.55 20.58 3.56
CA LEU A 299 5.73 21.53 4.29
C LEU A 299 6.48 22.05 5.52
N THR A 300 6.32 23.35 5.79
CA THR A 300 6.75 23.96 7.05
C THR A 300 5.72 23.68 8.14
N ASP A 301 6.09 23.79 9.42
CA ASP A 301 5.14 23.65 10.53
C ASP A 301 3.97 24.63 10.42
N ALA A 302 4.21 25.85 9.91
CA ALA A 302 3.17 26.83 9.63
C ALA A 302 2.18 26.36 8.55
N LYS A 303 2.66 25.74 7.47
CA LYS A 303 1.79 25.21 6.41
C LYS A 303 1.04 23.96 6.87
N LEU A 304 1.67 23.13 7.69
CA LEU A 304 1.03 21.98 8.33
C LEU A 304 -0.11 22.44 9.25
N LEU A 305 0.11 23.48 10.06
CA LEU A 305 -0.92 24.10 10.89
C LEU A 305 -2.08 24.65 10.06
N GLU A 306 -1.80 25.33 8.94
CA GLU A 306 -2.84 25.85 8.04
C GLU A 306 -3.74 24.72 7.50
N LEU A 307 -3.16 23.58 7.12
CA LEU A 307 -3.92 22.42 6.65
C LEU A 307 -4.82 21.86 7.78
N HIS A 308 -4.32 21.79 9.01
CA HIS A 308 -5.14 21.40 10.17
C HIS A 308 -6.27 22.40 10.44
N GLN A 309 -6.01 23.71 10.32
CA GLN A 309 -7.04 24.74 10.43
C GLN A 309 -8.09 24.60 9.32
N GLY A 310 -7.69 24.24 8.10
CA GLY A 310 -8.61 23.89 7.00
C GLY A 310 -9.52 22.72 7.35
N ILE A 311 -8.97 21.67 7.97
CA ILE A 311 -9.76 20.54 8.49
C ILE A 311 -10.80 21.03 9.52
N ALA A 312 -10.37 21.85 10.48
CA ALA A 312 -11.24 22.39 11.53
C ALA A 312 -12.36 23.27 10.95
N ALA A 313 -12.05 24.14 9.99
CA ALA A 313 -13.02 25.00 9.31
C ALA A 313 -14.07 24.18 8.55
N ASN A 314 -13.68 23.02 8.02
CA ASN A 314 -14.54 22.11 7.26
C ASN A 314 -15.12 20.95 8.09
N ALA A 315 -15.08 21.02 9.43
CA ALA A 315 -15.52 19.93 10.33
C ALA A 315 -16.95 19.41 10.03
N ALA A 316 -17.86 20.29 9.62
CA ALA A 316 -19.22 19.90 9.25
C ALA A 316 -19.26 18.96 8.02
N LEU A 317 -18.38 19.16 7.04
CA LEU A 317 -18.30 18.32 5.85
C LEU A 317 -17.74 16.93 6.20
N TYR A 318 -16.75 16.86 7.09
CA TYR A 318 -16.24 15.57 7.58
C TYR A 318 -17.29 14.81 8.41
N ASN A 319 -18.09 15.49 9.23
CA ASN A 319 -19.18 14.85 9.95
C ASN A 319 -20.25 14.27 9.00
N GLN A 320 -20.54 14.93 7.88
CA GLN A 320 -21.46 14.41 6.86
C GLN A 320 -20.96 13.11 6.23
N MET A 321 -19.64 12.88 6.22
CA MET A 321 -19.08 11.63 5.70
C MET A 321 -19.58 10.38 6.43
N HIS A 322 -20.05 10.51 7.68
CA HIS A 322 -20.51 9.39 8.51
C HIS A 322 -21.76 8.69 7.95
N ASP A 323 -22.45 9.31 7.01
CA ASP A 323 -23.68 8.79 6.41
C ASP A 323 -23.45 8.17 5.01
N TYR A 324 -22.20 8.10 4.55
CA TYR A 324 -21.84 7.46 3.28
C TYR A 324 -21.22 6.07 3.50
N SER A 325 -21.41 5.17 2.54
CA SER A 325 -20.85 3.82 2.56
C SER A 325 -20.38 3.37 1.18
N TYR A 326 -19.27 2.62 1.12
CA TYR A 326 -18.82 1.93 -0.09
C TYR A 326 -19.59 0.63 -0.39
N LEU A 327 -20.22 0.02 0.62
CA LEU A 327 -20.89 -1.30 0.53
C LEU A 327 -22.35 -1.21 0.99
N TRP A 328 -23.01 -0.09 0.72
CA TRP A 328 -24.44 0.19 0.98
C TRP A 328 -24.83 0.45 2.45
N PHE A 329 -24.13 -0.12 3.43
CA PHE A 329 -24.46 0.02 4.85
C PHE A 329 -23.37 0.75 5.65
N THR A 330 -23.78 1.59 6.59
CA THR A 330 -22.90 2.18 7.60
C THR A 330 -22.90 1.36 8.90
N GLU A 331 -21.78 1.34 9.60
CA GLU A 331 -21.57 0.74 10.91
C GLU A 331 -21.08 1.83 11.87
N LYS A 332 -21.78 1.96 13.01
CA LYS A 332 -21.47 2.93 14.07
C LYS A 332 -21.34 2.14 15.36
N ASP A 333 -20.23 2.29 16.07
CA ASP A 333 -20.03 1.74 17.42
C ASP A 333 -19.98 2.91 18.41
N GLN A 334 -21.04 3.08 19.19
CA GLN A 334 -21.23 4.25 20.07
C GLN A 334 -21.14 5.61 19.34
N GLY A 335 -21.48 5.65 18.05
CA GLY A 335 -21.37 6.83 17.20
C GLY A 335 -19.97 7.02 16.56
N GLU A 336 -18.99 6.23 16.98
CA GLU A 336 -17.64 6.23 16.44
C GLU A 336 -17.47 5.20 15.32
N ARG A 337 -16.32 5.26 14.65
CA ARG A 337 -15.88 4.23 13.73
C ARG A 337 -15.61 2.94 14.50
N TYR A 338 -16.08 1.82 13.98
CA TYR A 338 -15.71 0.50 14.47
C TYR A 338 -14.32 0.11 13.95
N VAL A 339 -13.40 -0.24 14.85
CA VAL A 339 -12.04 -0.68 14.52
C VAL A 339 -11.74 -2.06 15.12
N SER A 340 -10.66 -2.68 14.66
CA SER A 340 -10.19 -3.96 15.17
C SER A 340 -8.84 -3.80 15.85
N CYS A 341 -8.79 -4.10 17.15
CA CYS A 341 -7.57 -4.30 17.90
C CYS A 341 -7.20 -5.78 17.82
N ALA A 342 -6.24 -6.11 16.97
CA ALA A 342 -5.99 -7.47 16.49
C ALA A 342 -7.24 -8.11 15.87
N SER A 343 -7.91 -9.02 16.58
CA SER A 343 -9.15 -9.68 16.15
C SER A 343 -10.38 -9.24 16.94
N THR A 344 -10.22 -8.31 17.90
CA THR A 344 -11.29 -7.84 18.78
C THR A 344 -11.78 -6.47 18.34
N GLY A 345 -13.10 -6.30 18.25
CA GLY A 345 -13.72 -5.01 17.94
C GLY A 345 -13.57 -3.98 19.07
N ALA A 346 -13.42 -2.71 18.71
CA ALA A 346 -13.36 -1.61 19.65
C ALA A 346 -13.88 -0.29 19.03
N PRO A 347 -14.38 0.65 19.85
CA PRO A 347 -14.61 2.03 19.43
C PRO A 347 -13.29 2.71 19.07
N PHE A 348 -13.28 3.55 18.04
CA PHE A 348 -12.09 4.22 17.54
C PHE A 348 -11.27 4.94 18.62
N SER A 349 -11.89 5.79 19.45
CA SER A 349 -11.19 6.58 20.48
C SER A 349 -10.72 5.74 21.67
N SER A 350 -11.21 4.51 21.81
CA SER A 350 -10.78 3.61 22.89
C SER A 350 -9.36 3.09 22.69
N VAL A 351 -8.81 3.21 21.47
CA VAL A 351 -7.45 2.75 21.13
C VAL A 351 -6.41 3.78 21.54
N ARG A 352 -5.94 3.66 22.78
CA ARG A 352 -4.95 4.54 23.43
C ARG A 352 -4.15 3.79 24.50
N GLY A 353 -3.12 4.42 25.04
CA GLY A 353 -2.32 3.91 26.17
C GLY A 353 -0.81 3.95 25.91
N GLU A 354 -0.04 3.54 26.92
CA GLU A 354 1.44 3.59 26.95
C GLU A 354 2.12 2.82 25.80
N ARG A 355 1.39 1.93 25.13
CA ARG A 355 1.89 1.19 23.98
C ARG A 355 2.15 2.08 22.76
N PHE A 356 1.45 3.21 22.69
CA PHE A 356 1.49 4.12 21.55
C PHE A 356 2.27 5.38 21.89
N SER A 357 2.89 5.96 20.87
CA SER A 357 3.46 7.30 20.91
C SER A 357 2.84 8.13 19.79
N PRO A 358 1.95 9.09 20.09
CA PRO A 358 1.55 9.55 21.42
C PRO A 358 0.66 8.55 22.17
N GLN A 359 0.65 8.63 23.51
CA GLN A 359 -0.19 7.75 24.36
C GLN A 359 -1.69 7.97 24.14
N ALA A 360 -2.09 9.15 23.66
CA ALA A 360 -3.47 9.42 23.31
C ALA A 360 -3.97 8.57 22.13
N GLY A 361 -3.06 7.98 21.32
CA GLY A 361 -3.40 7.06 20.23
C GLY A 361 -4.43 7.67 19.28
N LEU A 362 -5.51 6.93 19.01
CA LEU A 362 -6.59 7.38 18.13
C LEU A 362 -7.55 8.41 18.77
N ALA A 363 -7.42 8.68 20.07
CA ALA A 363 -8.11 9.78 20.74
C ALA A 363 -7.34 11.11 20.65
N SER A 364 -6.15 11.14 20.01
CA SER A 364 -5.34 12.35 19.90
C SER A 364 -6.08 13.47 19.16
N ASP A 365 -5.99 14.69 19.70
CA ASP A 365 -6.48 15.89 19.02
C ASP A 365 -5.32 16.66 18.40
N PHE A 366 -5.02 16.33 17.14
CA PHE A 366 -3.95 16.98 16.38
C PHE A 366 -4.29 18.43 15.99
N LEU A 367 -5.54 18.89 16.15
CA LEU A 367 -5.91 20.28 15.89
C LEU A 367 -5.41 21.22 17.00
N ALA A 368 -5.23 20.67 18.21
CA ALA A 368 -4.79 21.41 19.39
C ALA A 368 -3.26 21.37 19.60
N ASP A 369 -2.58 20.34 19.09
CA ASP A 369 -1.15 20.12 19.32
C ASP A 369 -0.46 19.43 18.12
N ASN A 370 0.29 20.21 17.33
CA ASN A 370 1.07 19.69 16.20
C ASN A 370 2.35 18.94 16.62
N SER A 371 2.79 19.06 17.87
CA SER A 371 3.98 18.34 18.36
C SER A 371 3.77 16.82 18.43
N VAL A 372 2.50 16.38 18.33
CA VAL A 372 2.09 14.97 18.18
C VAL A 372 2.86 14.24 17.08
N TYR A 373 3.29 14.94 16.03
CA TYR A 373 4.02 14.35 14.91
C TYR A 373 5.55 14.38 15.06
N ASP A 374 6.10 15.01 16.10
CA ASP A 374 7.56 15.22 16.22
C ASP A 374 8.35 13.92 16.31
N ALA A 375 7.71 12.82 16.73
CA ALA A 375 8.33 11.50 16.76
C ALA A 375 8.58 10.89 15.36
N ILE A 376 7.87 11.36 14.33
CA ILE A 376 7.92 10.80 12.97
C ILE A 376 8.39 11.79 11.89
N LYS A 377 8.55 13.07 12.24
CA LYS A 377 9.27 14.08 11.45
C LYS A 377 10.77 13.83 11.50
#